data_AF-A0A553SR50-F1
#
_entry.id   AF-A0A553SR50-F1
#
_cell.length_a   1.000
_cell.length_b   1.000
_cell.length_c   1.000
_cell.angle_alpha   90.00
_cell.angle_beta   90.00
_cell.angle_gamma   90.00
#
_symmetry.space_group_name_H-M   'P 1'
#
loop_
_entity.id
_entity.type
_entity.pdbx_description
1 polymer ?
#
loop_
_entity_poly.entity_id
_entity_poly.type
_entity_poly.pdbx_seq_one_letter_code
_entity_poly.pdbx_strand_id
1 'polypeptide(L)'
;MTNIYNLYSSDENHLGISKSYHIQCDLPPHKFRQILMEFRQNNTVGNDIQAFVDYLKETFPESFHTFDYDDVVQFDADQENSAILTNLTDQMNKPV
;
A
#
# COMPACT_ATOMS: atom_id res chain seq x y z
N MET A 1 -17.03 -2.54 8.88
CA MET A 1 -16.53 -2.50 7.49
C MET A 1 -15.12 -1.99 7.59
N THR A 2 -14.14 -2.86 7.38
CA THR A 2 -12.74 -2.50 7.54
C THR A 2 -12.20 -2.02 6.20
N ASN A 3 -11.53 -0.87 6.20
CA ASN A 3 -10.95 -0.23 5.02
C ASN A 3 -9.45 -0.47 4.99
N ILE A 4 -8.89 -0.54 3.78
CA ILE A 4 -7.45 -0.69 3.57
C ILE A 4 -6.90 0.63 3.03
N TYR A 5 -5.85 1.13 3.66
CA TYR A 5 -5.15 2.35 3.29
C TYR A 5 -3.69 2.04 2.99
N ASN A 6 -3.24 2.42 1.80
CA ASN A 6 -1.85 2.27 1.39
C ASN A 6 -1.17 3.64 1.48
N LEU A 7 -0.11 3.73 2.29
CA LEU A 7 0.72 4.93 2.42
C LEU A 7 2.12 4.62 1.90
N TYR A 8 2.68 5.56 1.13
CA TYR A 8 3.98 5.40 0.50
C TYR A 8 4.87 6.55 0.92
N SER A 9 6.01 6.23 1.54
CA SER A 9 7.08 7.17 1.78
C SER A 9 7.96 7.23 0.53
N SER A 10 8.19 8.44 0.06
CA SER A 10 9.19 8.73 -0.97
C SER A 10 10.34 9.44 -0.29
N ASP A 11 11.55 8.94 -0.48
CA ASP A 11 12.75 9.64 -0.07
C ASP A 11 13.05 10.72 -1.12
N GLU A 12 13.19 12.00 -0.72
CA GLU A 12 13.41 13.11 -1.68
C GLU A 12 14.67 12.90 -2.55
N ASN A 13 15.60 12.04 -2.12
CA ASN A 13 16.84 11.76 -2.85
C ASN A 13 16.80 10.52 -3.75
N HIS A 14 15.75 9.69 -3.73
CA HIS A 14 15.66 8.47 -4.55
C HIS A 14 14.38 8.46 -5.38
N LEU A 15 14.49 8.15 -6.68
CA LEU A 15 13.37 7.93 -7.61
C LEU A 15 12.63 6.60 -7.31
N GLY A 16 12.30 6.36 -6.05
CA GLY A 16 11.67 5.13 -5.58
C GLY A 16 10.85 5.33 -4.32
N ILE A 17 9.83 4.48 -4.16
CA ILE A 17 9.10 4.33 -2.89
C ILE A 17 10.10 3.69 -1.91
N SER A 18 10.44 4.40 -0.84
CA SER A 18 11.41 3.91 0.16
C SER A 18 10.75 2.98 1.18
N LYS A 19 9.48 3.24 1.52
CA LYS A 19 8.67 2.40 2.41
C LYS A 19 7.20 2.42 2.01
N SER A 20 6.56 1.27 2.02
CA SER A 20 5.12 1.11 1.91
C SER A 20 4.53 0.71 3.26
N TYR A 21 3.34 1.22 3.57
CA TYR A 21 2.57 0.86 4.75
C TYR A 21 1.14 0.51 4.32
N HIS A 22 0.70 -0.71 4.62
CA HIS A 22 -0.66 -1.14 4.35
C HIS A 22 -1.41 -1.27 5.67
N ILE A 23 -2.40 -0.40 5.83
CA ILE A 23 -3.13 -0.22 7.08
C ILE A 23 -4.56 -0.69 6.88
N GLN A 24 -4.97 -1.69 7.64
CA GLN A 24 -6.36 -2.06 7.84
C GLN A 24 -6.91 -1.24 9.00
N CYS A 25 -8.01 -0.52 8.78
CA CYS A 25 -8.67 0.28 9.82
C CYS A 25 -10.19 0.38 9.61
N ASP A 26 -10.96 0.38 10.70
CA ASP A 26 -12.42 0.56 10.66
C ASP A 26 -12.84 2.03 10.44
N LEU A 27 -11.89 2.97 10.43
CA LEU A 27 -12.15 4.35 10.08
C LEU A 27 -12.65 4.44 8.64
N PRO A 28 -13.70 5.24 8.36
CA PRO A 28 -14.12 5.50 7.00
C PRO A 28 -13.15 6.48 6.29
N PRO A 29 -13.07 6.46 4.94
CA PRO A 29 -12.09 7.24 4.18
C PRO A 29 -12.07 8.74 4.47
N HIS A 30 -13.24 9.36 4.70
CA HIS A 30 -13.32 10.78 5.00
C HIS A 30 -12.70 11.13 6.36
N LYS A 31 -12.91 10.30 7.40
CA LYS A 31 -12.31 10.49 8.72
C LYS A 31 -10.81 10.23 8.67
N PHE A 32 -10.39 9.16 7.99
CA PHE A 32 -8.98 8.85 7.81
C PHE A 32 -8.22 10.01 7.15
N ARG A 33 -8.80 10.59 6.08
CA ARG A 33 -8.22 11.76 5.40
C ARG A 33 -8.19 12.99 6.29
N GLN A 34 -9.24 13.23 7.08
CA GLN A 34 -9.29 14.35 8.02
C GLN A 34 -8.16 14.24 9.06
N ILE A 35 -8.02 13.07 9.70
CA ILE A 35 -6.97 12.81 10.69
C ILE A 35 -5.58 12.97 10.07
N LEU A 36 -5.37 12.46 8.84
CA LEU A 36 -4.11 12.65 8.11
C LEU A 36 -3.82 14.14 7.83
N MET A 37 -4.82 14.93 7.46
CA MET A 37 -4.66 16.36 7.22
C MET A 37 -4.37 17.13 8.51
N GLU A 38 -5.07 16.80 9.60
CA GLU A 38 -4.84 17.38 10.93
C GLU A 38 -3.44 17.04 11.45
N PHE A 39 -3.00 15.79 11.29
CA PHE A 39 -1.64 15.35 11.65
C PHE A 39 -0.57 16.12 10.88
N ARG A 40 -0.77 16.37 9.58
CA ARG A 40 0.14 17.19 8.76
C ARG A 40 0.12 18.67 9.15
N GLN A 41 -1.01 19.20 9.60
CA GLN A 41 -1.15 20.61 9.97
C GLN A 41 -0.54 20.94 11.34
N ASN A 42 -0.63 20.02 12.30
CA ASN A 42 -0.14 20.22 13.68
C ASN A 42 1.40 20.15 13.84
N ASN A 43 2.13 19.84 12.76
CA ASN A 43 3.59 19.96 12.59
C ASN A 43 4.49 19.72 13.83
N THR A 44 5.05 18.51 13.89
CA THR A 44 6.39 18.29 14.49
C THR A 44 7.21 17.25 13.71
N VAL A 45 6.58 16.42 12.86
CA VAL A 45 7.22 15.28 12.19
C VAL A 45 7.03 15.31 10.66
N GLY A 46 7.28 16.46 10.02
CA GLY A 46 6.96 16.72 8.61
C GLY A 46 7.13 15.52 7.67
N ASN A 47 6.14 15.27 6.80
CA ASN A 47 6.06 14.17 5.82
C ASN A 47 6.42 12.75 6.31
N ASP A 48 6.62 12.54 7.61
CA ASP A 48 6.98 11.24 8.14
C ASP A 48 5.74 10.37 8.30
N ILE A 49 5.57 9.50 7.31
CA ILE A 49 4.48 8.54 7.26
C ILE A 49 4.63 7.50 8.39
N GLN A 50 5.85 7.19 8.83
CA GLN A 50 6.07 6.25 9.94
C GLN A 50 5.44 6.80 11.23
N ALA A 51 5.69 8.06 11.55
CA ALA A 51 5.11 8.68 12.75
C ALA A 51 3.58 8.77 12.68
N PHE A 52 3.00 8.92 11.49
CA PHE A 52 1.55 8.85 11.32
C PHE A 52 0.99 7.44 11.57
N VAL A 53 1.68 6.40 11.08
CA VAL A 53 1.34 4.99 11.31
C VAL A 53 1.40 4.68 12.81
N ASP A 54 2.44 5.13 13.49
CA ASP A 54 2.62 4.92 14.94
C ASP A 54 1.54 5.66 15.74
N TYR A 55 1.21 6.90 15.37
CA TYR A 55 0.09 7.65 15.97
C TYR A 55 -1.26 6.92 15.82
N LEU A 56 -1.55 6.36 14.64
CA LEU A 56 -2.78 5.61 14.44
C LEU A 56 -2.80 4.31 15.24
N LYS A 57 -1.66 3.63 15.36
CA LYS A 57 -1.52 2.42 16.18
C LYS A 57 -1.78 2.69 17.66
N GLU A 58 -1.29 3.82 18.17
CA GLU A 58 -1.52 4.25 19.56
C GLU A 58 -2.97 4.72 19.79
N THR A 59 -3.56 5.42 18.81
CA THR A 59 -4.89 6.01 18.94
C THR A 59 -6.00 4.98 18.75
N PHE A 60 -5.79 3.97 17.89
CA PHE A 60 -6.81 3.00 17.50
C PHE A 60 -6.31 1.53 17.58
N PRO A 61 -5.74 1.07 18.70
CA PRO A 61 -5.04 -0.22 18.78
C PRO A 61 -5.92 -1.43 18.48
N GLU A 62 -7.23 -1.37 18.77
CA GLU A 62 -8.16 -2.48 18.55
C GLU A 62 -8.62 -2.61 17.09
N SER A 63 -8.52 -1.54 16.30
CA SER A 63 -9.01 -1.51 14.92
C SER A 63 -7.89 -1.33 13.89
N PHE A 64 -6.65 -1.15 14.36
CA PHE A 64 -5.49 -0.88 13.52
C PHE A 64 -4.65 -2.14 13.34
N HIS A 65 -4.56 -2.59 12.09
CA HIS A 65 -3.67 -3.68 11.72
C HIS A 65 -2.77 -3.26 10.56
N THR A 66 -1.47 -3.46 10.69
CA THR A 66 -0.52 -3.34 9.58
C THR A 66 -0.26 -4.71 9.01
N PHE A 67 -0.20 -4.81 7.69
CA PHE A 67 0.22 -6.03 6.99
C PHE A 67 1.17 -5.66 5.87
N ASP A 68 2.06 -6.59 5.53
CA ASP A 68 2.91 -6.48 4.36
C ASP A 68 2.28 -7.29 3.23
N TYR A 69 2.29 -6.77 2.01
CA TYR A 69 2.07 -7.62 0.84
C TYR A 69 3.33 -8.47 0.69
N ASP A 70 3.15 -9.79 0.66
CA ASP A 70 4.25 -10.70 0.36
C ASP A 70 4.53 -10.59 -1.14
N ASP A 71 5.31 -9.59 -1.55
CA ASP A 71 5.60 -9.24 -2.94
C ASP A 71 6.17 -10.42 -3.75
N VAL A 72 6.74 -11.42 -3.06
CA VAL A 72 7.23 -12.67 -3.66
C VAL A 72 6.09 -13.46 -4.32
N VAL A 73 4.93 -13.54 -3.67
CA VAL A 73 3.80 -14.33 -4.17
C VAL A 73 3.13 -13.65 -5.37
N GLN A 74 3.07 -12.31 -5.39
CA GLN A 74 2.52 -11.58 -6.53
C GLN A 74 3.46 -11.60 -7.73
N PHE A 75 4.77 -11.48 -7.52
CA PHE A 75 5.74 -11.55 -8.63
C PHE A 75 5.73 -12.93 -9.31
N ASP A 76 5.68 -14.02 -8.52
CA ASP A 76 5.62 -15.38 -9.06
C ASP A 76 4.31 -15.62 -9.82
N ALA A 77 3.17 -15.14 -9.29
CA ALA A 77 1.88 -15.24 -9.96
C ALA A 77 1.84 -14.42 -11.27
N ASP A 78 2.42 -13.23 -11.30
CA ASP A 78 2.49 -12.39 -12.50
C ASP A 78 3.42 -12.98 -13.57
N GLN A 79 4.51 -13.63 -13.16
CA GLN A 79 5.41 -14.35 -14.07
C GLN A 79 4.70 -15.56 -14.70
N GLU A 80 4.00 -16.35 -13.90
CA GLU A 80 3.23 -17.51 -14.38
C GLU A 80 2.10 -17.08 -15.33
N ASN A 81 1.35 -16.04 -14.96
CA ASN A 81 0.28 -15.48 -15.80
C ASN A 81 0.83 -14.94 -17.13
N SER A 82 1.98 -14.28 -17.12
CA SER A 82 2.63 -13.78 -18.34
C SER A 82 3.08 -14.92 -19.25
N ALA A 83 3.59 -16.03 -18.69
CA ALA A 83 3.97 -17.22 -19.45
C ALA A 83 2.75 -17.92 -20.08
N ILE A 84 1.63 -18.00 -19.37
CA ILE A 84 0.37 -18.55 -19.89
C ILE A 84 -0.17 -17.69 -21.02
N LEU A 85 -0.22 -16.36 -20.84
CA LEU A 85 -0.69 -15.42 -21.86
C LEU A 85 0.16 -15.46 -23.14
N THR A 86 1.49 -15.58 -22.99
CA THR A 86 2.40 -15.73 -24.14
C THR A 86 2.09 -17.00 -24.92
N ASN A 87 1.93 -18.14 -24.24
CA ASN A 87 1.60 -19.42 -24.87
C ASN A 87 0.23 -19.42 -25.56
N LEU A 88 -0.77 -18.75 -24.99
CA LEU A 88 -2.10 -18.61 -25.61
C LEU A 88 -2.02 -17.75 -26.87
N THR A 89 -1.25 -16.66 -26.83
CA THR A 89 -1.07 -15.76 -27.97
C THR A 89 -0.33 -16.45 -29.11
N ASP A 90 0.68 -17.26 -28.80
CA ASP A 90 1.43 -18.05 -29.78
C ASP A 90 0.55 -19.13 -30.45
N GLN A 91 -0.36 -19.74 -29.69
CA GLN A 91 -1.34 -20.69 -30.24
C GLN A 91 -2.39 -20.00 -31.13
N MET A 92 -2.77 -18.76 -30.83
CA MET A 92 -3.69 -17.99 -31.67
C MET A 92 -3.03 -17.44 -32.94
N ASN A 93 -1.71 -17.23 -32.95
CA ASN A 93 -0.96 -16.73 -34.11
C ASN A 93 -0.46 -17.84 -35.06
N LYS A 94 -0.71 -19.12 -34.77
CA LYS A 94 -0.43 -20.20 -35.73
C LYS A 94 -1.45 -20.13 -36.87
N PRO A 95 -1.03 -19.90 -38.13
CA PRO A 95 -1.93 -20.00 -39.26
C PRO A 95 -2.38 -21.45 -39.41
N VAL A 96 -3.68 -21.65 -39.58
CA VAL A 96 -4.30 -22.93 -39.96
C VAL A 96 -3.78 -23.40 -41.30
#